data_AF-A0A6G2K9J1-F1
#
_entry.id   AF-A0A6G2K9J1-F1
#
_cell.length_a   1.000
_cell.length_b   1.000
_cell.length_c   1.000
_cell.angle_alpha   90.00
_cell.angle_beta   90.00
_cell.angle_gamma   90.00
#
_symmetry.space_group_name_H-M   'P 1'
#
loop_
_entity.id
_entity.type
_entity.pdbx_description
1 polymer ?
#
loop_
_entity_poly.entity_id
_entity_poly.type
_entity_poly.pdbx_seq_one_letter_code
_entity_poly.pdbx_strand_id
1 'polypeptide(L)'
;MKMIIATLAAVVLMTTSTVAFAEQFEVINTEGSSVPGCQVTNSCFIPHTLTISVGDEVIWKNADVATHTVTSGTQRGGPDGVFNVSPFFPEDAFSHIFDEPGEYPYYCLVHPWMKGLVIVQDAMADDDNAETIPPPDDGDQKSQMDEQRATPTYDAEHFVTTWIISTPGESIIIPTGELTGTYSVDWGDGTITTEAGNAIHEYDDAGNYTVQVYGDFTSIRLGGDPTNAVKLHSIDQWGMIQWTTMESAFRGASNMVYGATDVPDLSNVTDMSHMFAHAHSFNGDISTWDVSSITDMSSMFASATSFNQPLESWNISSVTAANGMFRGASLFNQPIDSWNTSSFMDTSFMFLDAVSFNQPLDSWDVSSVTEMSYMFTHATSFNQPLDSWDVSSVISTSSMFWFAESFNQPLDSWDVSSVIDMERMFESAHSFDQDLSEWHIIPDGT
;
A
#
# COMPACT_ATOMS: atom_id res chain seq x y z
N MET A 1 -17.31 63.72 47.88
CA MET A 1 -17.21 63.32 46.46
C MET A 1 -15.76 62.94 46.20
N LYS A 2 -15.52 61.65 45.93
CA LYS A 2 -14.28 61.02 45.37
C LYS A 2 -12.97 61.17 46.19
N MET A 3 -12.08 60.18 46.29
CA MET A 3 -11.94 58.88 45.62
C MET A 3 -11.00 58.03 46.49
N ILE A 4 -11.38 56.77 46.75
CA ILE A 4 -10.50 55.75 47.34
C ILE A 4 -9.77 55.10 46.17
N ILE A 5 -8.44 55.16 46.17
CA ILE A 5 -7.61 54.45 45.18
C ILE A 5 -7.33 53.06 45.76
N ALA A 6 -7.94 52.04 45.17
CA ALA A 6 -7.61 50.64 45.39
C ALA A 6 -6.53 50.23 44.38
N THR A 7 -5.37 49.81 44.88
CA THR A 7 -4.30 49.24 44.06
C THR A 7 -4.62 47.77 43.79
N LEU A 8 -5.06 47.45 42.57
CA LEU A 8 -5.11 46.06 42.09
C LEU A 8 -3.68 45.58 41.84
N ALA A 9 -3.24 44.55 42.56
CA ALA A 9 -2.07 43.77 42.15
C ALA A 9 -2.54 42.74 41.12
N ALA A 10 -2.21 42.95 39.86
CA ALA A 10 -2.37 41.94 38.81
C ALA A 10 -1.31 40.86 39.03
N VAL A 11 -1.75 39.66 39.39
CA VAL A 11 -0.91 38.46 39.29
C VAL A 11 -0.81 38.15 37.79
N VAL A 12 0.32 38.49 37.20
CA VAL A 12 0.69 38.01 35.87
C VAL A 12 1.12 36.55 36.06
N LEU A 13 0.25 35.61 35.73
CA LEU A 13 0.72 34.26 35.42
C LEU A 13 1.56 34.38 34.15
N MET A 14 2.88 34.27 34.29
CA MET A 14 3.74 33.94 33.16
C MET A 14 3.52 32.46 32.88
N THR A 15 2.65 32.15 31.93
CA THR A 15 2.66 30.85 31.27
C THR A 15 3.97 30.79 30.49
N THR A 16 4.91 29.97 30.95
CA THR A 16 6.02 29.55 30.10
C THR A 16 5.39 28.71 29.00
N SER A 17 5.20 29.32 27.83
CA SER A 17 4.95 28.56 26.60
C SER A 17 6.15 27.64 26.44
N THR A 18 5.96 26.36 26.70
CA THR A 18 6.81 25.34 26.09
C THR A 18 6.70 25.59 24.59
N VAL A 19 7.81 25.95 23.97
CA VAL A 19 7.88 25.95 22.51
C VAL A 19 7.91 24.47 22.18
N ALA A 20 6.79 23.91 21.73
CA ALA A 20 6.78 22.62 21.07
C ALA A 20 7.87 22.69 19.99
N PHE A 21 8.84 21.77 20.05
CA PHE A 21 9.89 21.75 19.04
C PHE A 21 9.22 21.46 17.70
N ALA A 22 9.41 22.35 16.71
CA ALA A 22 9.00 22.11 15.34
C ALA A 22 9.53 20.74 14.87
N GLU A 23 8.64 19.82 14.51
CA GLU A 23 9.06 18.55 13.91
C GLU A 23 9.52 18.78 12.47
N GLN A 24 10.50 17.99 12.03
CA GLN A 24 11.01 18.05 10.66
C GLN A 24 10.49 16.87 9.84
N PHE A 25 9.88 17.16 8.71
CA PHE A 25 9.37 16.18 7.76
C PHE A 25 10.08 16.29 6.43
N GLU A 26 10.29 15.16 5.75
CA GLU A 26 10.98 15.14 4.47
C GLU A 26 10.02 14.82 3.32
N VAL A 27 10.21 15.54 2.22
CA VAL A 27 9.60 15.23 0.92
C VAL A 27 10.72 15.07 -0.10
N ILE A 28 10.74 13.94 -0.80
CA ILE A 28 11.78 13.62 -1.78
C ILE A 28 11.17 13.70 -3.17
N ASN A 29 11.76 14.49 -4.07
CA ASN A 29 11.46 14.31 -5.50
C ASN A 29 12.31 13.17 -6.06
N THR A 30 11.66 12.20 -6.68
CA THR A 30 12.27 10.93 -7.11
C THR A 30 13.15 11.08 -8.34
N GLU A 31 14.12 10.18 -8.50
CA GLU A 31 14.90 10.07 -9.73
C GLU A 31 13.97 9.86 -10.93
N GLY A 32 14.17 10.67 -11.98
CA GLY A 32 13.34 10.64 -13.19
C GLY A 32 12.03 11.42 -13.08
N SER A 33 11.75 12.09 -11.96
CA SER A 33 10.54 12.94 -11.80
C SER A 33 10.50 14.12 -12.77
N SER A 34 11.65 14.51 -13.33
CA SER A 34 11.76 15.48 -14.44
C SER A 34 11.26 14.96 -15.80
N VAL A 35 10.77 13.74 -15.89
CA VAL A 35 10.11 13.20 -17.09
C VAL A 35 8.63 12.96 -16.79
N PRO A 36 7.70 13.35 -17.70
CA PRO A 36 6.28 13.06 -17.50
C PRO A 36 6.02 11.56 -17.29
N GLY A 37 5.21 11.23 -16.28
CA GLY A 37 4.82 9.87 -15.93
C GLY A 37 4.50 9.75 -14.43
N CYS A 38 5.34 10.35 -13.59
CA CYS A 38 5.19 10.29 -12.13
C CYS A 38 3.87 10.89 -11.61
N GLN A 39 3.23 11.80 -12.36
CA GLN A 39 1.97 12.45 -11.96
C GLN A 39 0.75 11.52 -12.07
N VAL A 40 0.89 10.41 -12.78
CA VAL A 40 -0.17 9.38 -12.90
C VAL A 40 -0.24 8.57 -11.61
N THR A 41 0.90 8.35 -10.97
CA THR A 41 1.09 7.55 -9.76
C THR A 41 1.32 8.40 -8.51
N ASN A 42 1.24 9.73 -8.63
CA ASN A 42 1.56 10.68 -7.56
C ASN A 42 2.99 10.51 -6.98
N SER A 43 3.93 9.92 -7.72
CA SER A 43 5.28 9.60 -7.23
C SER A 43 6.32 10.69 -7.52
N CYS A 44 5.89 11.86 -8.02
CA CYS A 44 6.81 12.96 -8.32
C CYS A 44 7.45 13.56 -7.06
N PHE A 45 6.66 13.63 -5.98
CA PHE A 45 7.08 14.01 -4.64
C PHE A 45 6.63 12.89 -3.70
N ILE A 46 7.52 12.40 -2.84
CA ILE A 46 7.25 11.32 -1.90
C ILE A 46 7.53 11.81 -0.47
N PRO A 47 6.52 11.80 0.43
CA PRO A 47 5.13 11.47 0.13
C PRO A 47 4.46 12.54 -0.76
N HIS A 48 3.44 12.14 -1.51
CA HIS A 48 2.67 13.06 -2.37
C HIS A 48 1.88 14.07 -1.55
N THR A 49 1.22 13.56 -0.51
CA THR A 49 0.48 14.31 0.48
C THR A 49 1.18 14.11 1.82
N LEU A 50 1.55 15.21 2.47
CA LEU A 50 2.18 15.22 3.78
C LEU A 50 1.27 15.95 4.76
N THR A 51 0.97 15.34 5.90
CA THR A 51 0.20 15.98 6.99
C THR A 51 1.14 16.31 8.14
N ILE A 52 1.10 17.55 8.63
CA ILE A 52 1.93 18.09 9.70
C ILE A 52 1.10 18.97 10.66
N SER A 53 1.68 19.39 11.78
CA SER A 53 1.08 20.37 12.69
C SER A 53 1.61 21.79 12.44
N VAL A 54 0.85 22.79 12.88
CA VAL A 54 1.29 24.19 12.89
C VAL A 54 2.59 24.31 13.67
N GLY A 55 3.59 24.92 13.04
CA GLY A 55 4.94 25.10 13.58
C GLY A 55 5.96 24.10 13.03
N ASP A 56 5.54 23.04 12.33
CA ASP A 56 6.45 22.04 11.78
C ASP A 56 7.18 22.53 10.51
N GLU A 57 8.38 21.98 10.29
CA GLU A 57 9.23 22.25 9.15
C GLU A 57 9.14 21.11 8.12
N VAL A 58 8.85 21.44 6.88
CA VAL A 58 8.95 20.50 5.75
C VAL A 58 10.21 20.78 4.97
N ILE A 59 11.00 19.72 4.73
CA ILE A 59 12.27 19.73 4.02
C ILE A 59 12.10 18.95 2.71
N TRP A 60 12.11 19.64 1.59
CA TRP A 60 12.16 19.04 0.26
C TRP A 60 13.60 18.73 -0.14
N LYS A 61 13.87 17.50 -0.58
CA LYS A 61 15.18 17.04 -1.05
C LYS A 61 15.14 16.63 -2.51
N ASN A 62 16.12 17.10 -3.27
CA ASN A 62 16.28 16.75 -4.68
C ASN A 62 17.12 15.49 -4.87
N ALA A 63 16.46 14.34 -4.95
CA ALA A 63 17.10 13.06 -5.29
C ALA A 63 17.07 12.76 -6.81
N ASP A 64 16.64 13.70 -7.63
CA ASP A 64 16.68 13.59 -9.08
C ASP A 64 17.99 14.18 -9.63
N VAL A 65 18.36 13.79 -10.85
CA VAL A 65 19.52 14.33 -11.57
C VAL A 65 19.22 15.69 -12.23
N ALA A 66 17.94 16.06 -12.30
CA ALA A 66 17.46 17.32 -12.85
C ALA A 66 17.24 18.38 -11.76
N THR A 67 17.31 19.65 -12.16
CA THR A 67 16.98 20.78 -11.26
C THR A 67 15.47 20.94 -11.12
N HIS A 68 15.00 21.13 -9.89
CA HIS A 68 13.59 21.29 -9.57
C HIS A 68 13.30 22.62 -8.86
N THR A 69 12.03 22.95 -8.72
CA THR A 69 11.55 23.99 -7.80
C THR A 69 10.44 23.41 -6.92
N VAL A 70 10.21 24.05 -5.78
CA VAL A 70 9.04 23.82 -4.93
C VAL A 70 8.33 25.17 -4.80
N THR A 71 7.11 25.26 -5.32
CA THR A 71 6.36 26.52 -5.37
C THR A 71 4.93 26.28 -4.94
N SER A 72 4.50 26.99 -3.89
CA SER A 72 3.13 26.93 -3.40
C SER A 72 2.16 27.51 -4.43
N GLY A 73 0.99 26.88 -4.53
CA GLY A 73 -0.07 27.22 -5.46
C GLY A 73 -0.50 26.04 -6.31
N THR A 74 -1.26 26.33 -7.37
CA THR A 74 -1.76 25.29 -8.28
C THR A 74 -1.33 25.57 -9.70
N GLN A 75 -1.20 24.54 -10.53
CA GLN A 75 -0.83 24.69 -11.94
C GLN A 75 -1.77 25.64 -12.71
N ARG A 76 -3.06 25.67 -12.33
CA ARG A 76 -4.07 26.55 -12.95
C ARG A 76 -4.12 27.95 -12.33
N GLY A 77 -3.85 28.07 -11.03
CA GLY A 77 -3.88 29.33 -10.29
C GLY A 77 -2.56 30.11 -10.30
N GLY A 78 -1.45 29.45 -10.66
CA GLY A 78 -0.10 29.99 -10.53
C GLY A 78 0.40 29.99 -9.08
N PRO A 79 1.59 30.59 -8.84
CA PRO A 79 2.14 30.73 -7.50
C PRO A 79 1.27 31.65 -6.64
N ASP A 80 0.96 31.22 -5.42
CA ASP A 80 0.17 32.02 -4.46
C ASP A 80 1.03 32.86 -3.51
N GLY A 81 2.33 32.57 -3.42
CA GLY A 81 3.30 33.35 -2.67
C GLY A 81 3.52 32.92 -1.21
N VAL A 82 2.96 31.78 -0.78
CA VAL A 82 3.22 31.22 0.57
C VAL A 82 4.69 30.77 0.70
N PHE A 83 5.17 29.96 -0.24
CA PHE A 83 6.60 29.65 -0.39
C PHE A 83 6.96 29.52 -1.88
N ASN A 84 8.14 30.03 -2.23
CA ASN A 84 8.62 29.96 -3.61
C ASN A 84 10.14 29.93 -3.62
N VAL A 85 10.70 28.84 -4.15
CA VAL A 85 12.13 28.61 -4.14
C VAL A 85 12.75 28.90 -5.50
N SER A 86 13.96 29.44 -5.47
CA SER A 86 14.86 29.39 -6.63
C SER A 86 15.12 27.93 -7.04
N PRO A 87 15.56 27.66 -8.28
CA PRO A 87 15.93 26.31 -8.68
C PRO A 87 16.93 25.70 -7.68
N PHE A 88 16.63 24.53 -7.13
CA PHE A 88 17.50 23.82 -6.20
C PHE A 88 18.02 22.52 -6.86
N PHE A 89 19.34 22.35 -6.84
CA PHE A 89 20.09 21.38 -7.67
C PHE A 89 20.03 19.96 -7.09
N PRO A 90 20.45 18.92 -7.83
CA PRO A 90 20.58 17.58 -7.27
C PRO A 90 21.38 17.59 -5.96
N GLU A 91 20.91 16.83 -4.97
CA GLU A 91 21.41 16.77 -3.58
C GLU A 91 21.16 18.03 -2.71
N ASP A 92 20.57 19.09 -3.26
CA ASP A 92 20.14 20.23 -2.45
C ASP A 92 18.85 19.92 -1.68
N ALA A 93 18.66 20.64 -0.58
CA ALA A 93 17.43 20.66 0.19
C ALA A 93 16.89 22.07 0.37
N PHE A 94 15.57 22.20 0.45
CA PHE A 94 14.87 23.42 0.80
C PHE A 94 13.92 23.12 1.97
N SER A 95 13.79 24.04 2.93
CA SER A 95 12.84 23.89 4.02
C SER A 95 11.87 25.06 4.17
N HIS A 96 10.68 24.77 4.68
CA HIS A 96 9.66 25.75 5.01
C HIS A 96 8.93 25.36 6.29
N ILE A 97 8.75 26.31 7.19
CA ILE A 97 7.94 26.16 8.41
C ILE A 97 6.53 26.66 8.13
N PHE A 98 5.52 25.89 8.52
CA PHE A 98 4.11 26.24 8.31
C PHE A 98 3.48 26.78 9.58
N ASP A 99 3.20 28.09 9.59
CA ASP A 99 2.73 28.79 10.80
C ASP A 99 1.19 28.86 10.92
N GLU A 100 0.45 28.37 9.93
CA GLU A 100 -1.02 28.45 9.90
C GLU A 100 -1.62 27.12 9.42
N PRO A 101 -2.79 26.72 9.93
CA PRO A 101 -3.47 25.51 9.48
C PRO A 101 -4.04 25.72 8.08
N GLY A 102 -4.06 24.67 7.28
CA GLY A 102 -4.62 24.70 5.93
C GLY A 102 -4.04 23.68 4.96
N GLU A 103 -4.55 23.73 3.74
CA GLU A 103 -4.05 22.95 2.62
C GLU A 103 -3.17 23.80 1.72
N TYR A 104 -1.94 23.33 1.51
CA TYR A 104 -0.90 23.99 0.74
C TYR A 104 -0.53 23.12 -0.46
N PRO A 105 -1.28 23.19 -1.57
CA PRO A 105 -0.86 22.56 -2.81
C PRO A 105 0.42 23.22 -3.30
N TYR A 106 1.30 22.43 -3.89
CA TYR A 106 2.54 22.93 -4.47
C TYR A 106 2.90 22.15 -5.73
N TYR A 107 3.77 22.75 -6.55
CA TYR A 107 4.18 22.17 -7.83
C TYR A 107 5.58 22.62 -8.23
N CYS A 108 6.17 21.91 -9.20
CA CYS A 108 7.42 22.31 -9.84
C CYS A 108 7.15 23.23 -11.03
N LEU A 109 7.79 24.41 -11.08
CA LEU A 109 7.63 25.38 -12.16
C LEU A 109 8.27 24.91 -13.47
N VAL A 110 9.35 24.13 -13.36
CA VAL A 110 10.10 23.59 -14.51
C VAL A 110 9.41 22.35 -15.09
N HIS A 111 8.78 21.56 -14.22
CA HIS A 111 8.14 20.28 -14.54
C HIS A 111 6.67 20.32 -14.07
N PRO A 112 5.77 20.97 -14.83
CA PRO A 112 4.44 21.35 -14.33
C PRO A 112 3.50 20.17 -13.99
N TRP A 113 3.87 18.93 -14.35
CA TRP A 113 3.15 17.72 -13.96
C TRP A 113 3.43 17.31 -12.51
N MET A 114 4.58 17.71 -11.96
CA MET A 114 4.94 17.41 -10.57
C MET A 114 4.12 18.29 -9.63
N LYS A 115 3.29 17.66 -8.81
CA LYS A 115 2.42 18.30 -7.83
C LYS A 115 2.46 17.51 -6.53
N GLY A 116 2.27 18.19 -5.42
CA GLY A 116 2.09 17.58 -4.10
C GLY A 116 1.19 18.46 -3.23
N LEU A 117 0.93 18.00 -2.02
CA LEU A 117 0.06 18.66 -1.05
C LEU A 117 0.68 18.58 0.35
N VAL A 118 0.76 19.70 1.05
CA VAL A 118 0.99 19.73 2.50
C VAL A 118 -0.32 20.10 3.19
N ILE A 119 -0.72 19.34 4.20
CA ILE A 119 -1.88 19.60 5.05
C ILE A 119 -1.36 19.96 6.44
N VAL A 120 -1.67 21.15 6.93
CA VAL A 120 -1.23 21.66 8.23
C VAL A 120 -2.42 21.70 9.17
N GLN A 121 -2.31 21.01 10.29
CA GLN A 121 -3.35 20.92 11.34
C GLN A 121 -2.97 21.76 12.55
N ASP A 122 -3.95 22.18 13.37
CA ASP A 122 -3.65 22.89 14.62
C ASP A 122 -2.70 22.09 15.53
N ALA A 123 -1.82 22.78 16.25
CA ALA A 123 -0.93 22.13 17.21
C ALA A 123 -1.75 21.45 18.32
N MET A 124 -1.47 20.17 18.58
CA MET A 124 -2.08 19.41 19.69
C MET A 124 -1.78 20.11 21.02
N ALA A 125 -2.80 20.33 21.86
CA ALA A 125 -2.62 20.88 23.19
C ALA A 125 -2.04 19.81 24.12
N ASP A 126 -0.79 19.99 24.56
CA ASP A 126 -0.13 19.12 25.54
C ASP A 126 -0.90 19.07 26.88
N ASP A 127 -1.17 17.86 27.37
CA ASP A 127 -1.71 17.57 28.71
C ASP A 127 -0.60 17.74 29.77
N ASP A 128 -0.67 18.84 30.52
CA ASP A 128 0.24 19.22 31.60
C ASP A 128 0.16 18.23 32.79
N ASN A 129 0.87 17.10 32.73
CA ASN A 129 1.20 16.28 33.92
C ASN A 129 2.46 15.41 33.72
N ALA A 130 3.63 16.04 33.57
CA ALA A 130 4.91 15.35 33.72
C ALA A 130 5.83 16.08 34.72
N GLU A 131 6.31 15.32 35.72
CA GLU A 131 7.19 15.79 36.79
C GLU A 131 8.53 16.35 36.26
N THR A 132 8.98 17.44 36.89
CA THR A 132 10.20 18.19 36.54
C THR A 132 11.49 17.40 36.79
N ILE A 133 12.26 17.12 35.73
CA ILE A 133 13.65 16.65 35.80
C ILE A 133 14.59 17.87 35.68
N PRO A 134 15.65 18.00 36.51
CA PRO A 134 16.56 19.15 36.47
C PRO A 134 17.50 19.10 35.24
N PRO A 135 18.04 20.26 34.81
CA PRO A 135 18.76 20.37 33.53
C PRO A 135 20.13 19.68 33.58
N PRO A 136 20.62 19.10 32.47
CA PRO A 136 21.96 18.53 32.41
C PRO A 136 23.05 19.60 32.19
N ASP A 137 24.21 19.28 32.75
CA ASP A 137 25.46 20.03 32.72
C ASP A 137 26.15 19.93 31.35
N ASP A 138 26.83 21.00 30.94
CA ASP A 138 27.33 21.27 29.59
C ASP A 138 28.75 20.67 29.41
N GLY A 139 28.94 19.79 28.42
CA GLY A 139 30.20 19.03 28.28
C GLY A 139 30.38 18.20 26.99
N ASP A 140 30.49 18.90 25.86
CA ASP A 140 31.28 18.64 24.63
C ASP A 140 31.61 17.19 24.15
N GLN A 141 31.02 16.88 22.98
CA GLN A 141 31.49 16.12 21.80
C GLN A 141 31.33 14.59 21.66
N LYS A 142 30.41 14.28 20.72
CA LYS A 142 30.54 13.38 19.57
C LYS A 142 30.65 11.88 19.84
N SER A 143 29.48 11.26 20.01
CA SER A 143 29.10 10.01 19.34
C SER A 143 27.63 9.74 19.64
N GLN A 144 26.89 9.23 18.66
CA GLN A 144 25.48 8.80 18.72
C GLN A 144 24.47 9.88 18.32
N MET A 145 24.23 10.02 17.01
CA MET A 145 22.91 10.35 16.48
C MET A 145 22.36 9.06 15.87
N ASP A 146 21.77 8.23 16.73
CA ASP A 146 20.78 7.21 16.38
C ASP A 146 19.73 7.33 17.49
N GLU A 147 18.97 8.42 17.46
CA GLU A 147 17.79 8.55 18.30
C GLU A 147 16.61 8.05 17.46
N GLN A 148 16.35 6.77 17.65
CA GLN A 148 15.24 6.02 17.11
C GLN A 148 13.93 6.78 17.38
N ARG A 149 13.31 7.30 16.32
CA ARG A 149 11.95 7.86 16.35
C ARG A 149 11.04 6.86 17.07
N ALA A 150 10.51 7.23 18.23
CA ALA A 150 9.56 6.39 18.94
C ALA A 150 8.31 6.25 18.08
N THR A 151 8.12 5.07 17.49
CA THR A 151 6.83 4.68 16.93
C THR A 151 5.78 4.78 18.04
N PRO A 152 4.55 5.28 17.77
CA PRO A 152 3.46 5.21 18.74
C PRO A 152 3.36 3.78 19.27
N THR A 153 3.56 3.60 20.57
CA THR A 153 3.50 2.27 21.18
C THR A 153 2.05 1.99 21.55
N TYR A 154 1.33 1.34 20.65
CA TYR A 154 0.01 0.77 20.97
C TYR A 154 0.19 -0.49 21.83
N ASP A 155 -0.89 -0.93 22.46
CA ASP A 155 -0.88 -2.25 23.11
C ASP A 155 -0.66 -3.32 22.02
N ALA A 156 0.30 -4.21 22.24
CA ALA A 156 0.64 -5.27 21.29
C ALA A 156 -0.52 -6.26 21.08
N GLU A 157 -1.52 -6.30 21.95
CA GLU A 157 -2.74 -7.11 21.76
C GLU A 157 -3.72 -6.49 20.75
N HIS A 158 -3.56 -5.22 20.39
CA HIS A 158 -4.53 -4.49 19.59
C HIS A 158 -4.19 -4.55 18.09
N PHE A 159 -5.20 -4.82 17.26
CA PHE A 159 -5.15 -4.50 15.84
C PHE A 159 -5.46 -3.02 15.66
N VAL A 160 -4.54 -2.27 15.04
CA VAL A 160 -4.63 -0.81 14.96
C VAL A 160 -4.66 -0.37 13.49
N THR A 161 -5.63 0.48 13.18
CA THR A 161 -5.87 0.99 11.84
C THR A 161 -6.24 2.46 11.89
N THR A 162 -5.95 3.21 10.83
CA THR A 162 -6.43 4.57 10.66
C THR A 162 -7.49 4.60 9.56
N TRP A 163 -8.60 5.29 9.84
CA TRP A 163 -9.73 5.44 8.94
C TRP A 163 -10.06 6.91 8.69
N ILE A 164 -10.57 7.22 7.50
CA ILE A 164 -10.96 8.59 7.10
C ILE A 164 -12.47 8.70 7.05
N ILE A 165 -13.01 9.67 7.80
CA ILE A 165 -14.37 10.18 7.65
C ILE A 165 -14.30 11.48 6.86
N SER A 166 -14.93 11.50 5.68
CA SER A 166 -14.88 12.68 4.79
C SER A 166 -15.99 13.68 5.10
N THR A 167 -17.13 13.20 5.60
CA THR A 167 -18.25 14.06 5.99
C THR A 167 -18.81 13.68 7.35
N PRO A 168 -19.14 14.66 8.22
CA PRO A 168 -19.89 14.43 9.45
C PRO A 168 -21.11 13.54 9.25
N GLY A 169 -21.34 12.60 10.18
CA GLY A 169 -22.44 11.64 10.15
C GLY A 169 -22.20 10.40 9.28
N GLU A 170 -20.99 10.20 8.74
CA GLU A 170 -20.62 8.92 8.14
C GLU A 170 -20.27 7.89 9.21
N SER A 171 -20.49 6.61 8.88
CA SER A 171 -20.11 5.50 9.75
C SER A 171 -18.91 4.72 9.24
N ILE A 172 -18.13 4.16 10.16
CA ILE A 172 -17.22 3.04 9.89
C ILE A 172 -17.91 1.74 10.29
N ILE A 173 -17.70 0.72 9.48
CA ILE A 173 -18.10 -0.65 9.77
C ILE A 173 -16.83 -1.47 9.94
N ILE A 174 -16.74 -2.26 11.01
CA ILE A 174 -15.75 -3.34 11.17
C ILE A 174 -16.46 -4.66 10.85
N PRO A 175 -16.41 -5.14 9.60
CA PRO A 175 -17.10 -6.37 9.21
C PRO A 175 -16.26 -7.57 9.59
N THR A 176 -16.77 -8.43 10.47
CA THR A 176 -16.06 -9.63 10.94
C THR A 176 -16.44 -10.89 10.17
N GLY A 177 -17.62 -10.91 9.55
CA GLY A 177 -18.20 -12.14 9.02
C GLY A 177 -18.71 -13.05 10.14
N GLU A 178 -18.41 -14.35 10.06
CA GLU A 178 -18.80 -15.33 11.09
C GLU A 178 -17.80 -15.36 12.24
N LEU A 179 -17.97 -14.45 13.21
CA LEU A 179 -17.16 -14.40 14.43
C LEU A 179 -17.89 -15.09 15.60
N THR A 180 -17.16 -15.79 16.45
CA THR A 180 -17.66 -16.30 17.74
C THR A 180 -16.94 -15.61 18.88
N GLY A 181 -17.70 -15.04 19.82
CA GLY A 181 -17.13 -14.36 20.99
C GLY A 181 -17.48 -12.88 20.99
N THR A 182 -16.82 -12.13 21.88
CA THR A 182 -17.00 -10.68 21.95
C THR A 182 -15.66 -9.97 21.90
N TYR A 183 -15.61 -8.85 21.19
CA TYR A 183 -14.43 -8.02 21.05
C TYR A 183 -14.78 -6.57 21.34
N SER A 184 -13.78 -5.77 21.63
CA SER A 184 -13.94 -4.34 21.85
C SER A 184 -13.37 -3.55 20.68
N VAL A 185 -14.00 -2.41 20.40
CA VAL A 185 -13.54 -1.43 19.42
C VAL A 185 -13.41 -0.11 20.14
N ASP A 186 -12.18 0.41 20.22
CA ASP A 186 -11.93 1.82 20.50
C ASP A 186 -11.96 2.56 19.16
N TRP A 187 -12.93 3.47 19.03
CA TRP A 187 -13.20 4.18 17.78
C TRP A 187 -12.30 5.41 17.57
N GLY A 188 -11.42 5.72 18.53
CA GLY A 188 -10.49 6.84 18.41
C GLY A 188 -11.13 8.23 18.58
N ASP A 189 -12.42 8.29 18.91
CA ASP A 189 -13.16 9.51 19.25
C ASP A 189 -13.53 9.58 20.76
N GLY A 190 -12.94 8.70 21.57
CA GLY A 190 -13.26 8.53 22.99
C GLY A 190 -14.40 7.55 23.26
N THR A 191 -15.04 7.00 22.22
CA THR A 191 -16.05 5.94 22.34
C THR A 191 -15.40 4.57 22.26
N ILE A 192 -15.75 3.69 23.19
CA ILE A 192 -15.38 2.27 23.16
C ILE A 192 -16.66 1.43 23.22
N THR A 193 -16.82 0.49 22.30
CA THR A 193 -17.95 -0.45 22.29
C THR A 193 -17.49 -1.90 22.43
N THR A 194 -18.43 -2.79 22.75
CA THR A 194 -18.20 -4.25 22.81
C THR A 194 -19.22 -4.94 21.93
N GLU A 195 -18.74 -5.74 20.98
CA GLU A 195 -19.53 -6.27 19.87
C GLU A 195 -19.37 -7.79 19.76
N ALA A 196 -20.33 -8.45 19.12
CA ALA A 196 -20.35 -9.91 18.90
C ALA A 196 -20.54 -10.30 17.42
N GLY A 197 -20.29 -9.36 16.51
CA GLY A 197 -20.49 -9.45 15.07
C GLY A 197 -19.98 -8.18 14.42
N ASN A 198 -20.51 -7.77 13.26
CA ASN A 198 -20.11 -6.52 12.63
C ASN A 198 -20.34 -5.32 13.57
N ALA A 199 -19.30 -4.52 13.80
CA ALA A 199 -19.39 -3.28 14.55
C ALA A 199 -19.71 -2.12 13.61
N ILE A 200 -20.52 -1.16 14.05
CA ILE A 200 -20.84 0.06 13.29
C ILE A 200 -20.79 1.25 14.24
N HIS A 201 -20.11 2.32 13.84
CA HIS A 201 -20.05 3.57 14.60
C HIS A 201 -20.14 4.77 13.68
N GLU A 202 -20.97 5.74 14.05
CA GLU A 202 -21.18 7.01 13.33
C GLU A 202 -20.35 8.11 13.98
N TYR A 203 -19.63 8.89 13.17
CA TYR A 203 -18.78 9.97 13.66
C TYR A 203 -19.46 11.31 13.48
N ASP A 204 -19.50 12.10 14.55
CA ASP A 204 -20.08 13.45 14.54
C ASP A 204 -19.28 14.44 13.69
N ASP A 205 -17.98 14.21 13.53
CA ASP A 205 -17.05 15.08 12.82
C ASP A 205 -16.34 14.34 11.69
N ALA A 206 -15.82 15.10 10.72
CA ALA A 206 -14.88 14.57 9.73
C ALA A 206 -13.46 14.58 10.29
N GLY A 207 -12.66 13.61 9.87
CA GLY A 207 -11.29 13.48 10.35
C GLY A 207 -10.70 12.10 10.13
N ASN A 208 -9.50 11.93 10.67
CA ASN A 208 -8.80 10.66 10.70
C ASN A 208 -8.96 10.06 12.10
N TYR A 209 -9.35 8.80 12.18
CA TYR A 209 -9.61 8.11 13.43
C TYR A 209 -8.72 6.88 13.53
N THR A 210 -7.93 6.81 14.60
CA THR A 210 -7.17 5.60 14.97
C THR A 210 -8.11 4.64 15.68
N VAL A 211 -8.51 3.59 14.98
CA VAL A 211 -9.40 2.55 15.48
C VAL A 211 -8.56 1.37 15.98
N GLN A 212 -8.79 0.96 17.22
CA GLN A 212 -8.12 -0.17 17.85
C GLN A 212 -9.13 -1.29 18.15
N VAL A 213 -8.78 -2.52 17.80
CA VAL A 213 -9.65 -3.69 17.96
C VAL A 213 -8.93 -4.78 18.74
N TYR A 214 -9.59 -5.34 19.76
CA TYR A 214 -8.99 -6.32 20.68
C TYR A 214 -10.05 -7.22 21.34
N GLY A 215 -9.62 -8.28 22.02
CA GLY A 215 -10.50 -9.32 22.58
C GLY A 215 -10.62 -10.53 21.63
N ASP A 216 -11.81 -11.12 21.50
CA ASP A 216 -12.02 -12.32 20.67
C ASP A 216 -12.08 -12.02 19.15
N PHE A 217 -11.47 -10.91 18.70
CA PHE A 217 -11.43 -10.54 17.28
C PHE A 217 -10.52 -11.53 16.51
N THR A 218 -10.99 -12.05 15.39
CA THR A 218 -10.27 -13.12 14.64
C THR A 218 -10.36 -12.99 13.12
N SER A 219 -11.09 -11.99 12.62
CA SER A 219 -11.29 -11.78 11.18
C SER A 219 -11.83 -10.37 10.89
N ILE A 220 -11.40 -9.83 9.74
CA ILE A 220 -12.01 -8.66 9.10
C ILE A 220 -12.30 -9.03 7.64
N ARG A 221 -13.40 -8.53 7.05
CA ARG A 221 -13.85 -8.88 5.68
C ARG A 221 -14.45 -7.66 4.97
N LEU A 222 -13.62 -6.71 4.55
CA LEU A 222 -14.08 -5.47 3.92
C LEU A 222 -14.71 -5.67 2.53
N GLY A 223 -14.42 -6.79 1.87
CA GLY A 223 -14.86 -7.05 0.49
C GLY A 223 -16.36 -6.99 0.20
N GLY A 224 -17.21 -7.04 1.22
CA GLY A 224 -18.68 -6.95 1.11
C GLY A 224 -19.22 -5.53 0.94
N ASP A 225 -18.46 -4.49 1.29
CA ASP A 225 -18.89 -3.10 1.17
C ASP A 225 -17.73 -2.21 0.68
N PRO A 226 -17.63 -1.97 -0.64
CA PRO A 226 -16.60 -1.10 -1.19
C PRO A 226 -16.65 0.35 -0.66
N THR A 227 -17.83 0.85 -0.27
CA THR A 227 -17.95 2.24 0.23
C THR A 227 -17.39 2.39 1.63
N ASN A 228 -17.46 1.33 2.44
CA ASN A 228 -16.77 1.26 3.72
C ASN A 228 -15.28 0.98 3.53
N ALA A 229 -14.91 0.04 2.65
CA ALA A 229 -13.52 -0.38 2.44
C ALA A 229 -12.59 0.79 2.09
N VAL A 230 -13.02 1.72 1.23
CA VAL A 230 -12.20 2.88 0.82
C VAL A 230 -11.90 3.88 1.95
N LYS A 231 -12.60 3.77 3.10
CA LYS A 231 -12.36 4.61 4.28
C LYS A 231 -11.15 4.15 5.07
N LEU A 232 -10.74 2.89 4.95
CA LEU A 232 -9.51 2.39 5.58
C LEU A 232 -8.31 3.07 4.90
N HIS A 233 -7.56 3.82 5.69
CA HIS A 233 -6.40 4.58 5.24
C HIS A 233 -5.08 3.86 5.49
N SER A 234 -4.93 3.20 6.64
CA SER A 234 -3.73 2.42 6.92
C SER A 234 -3.98 1.27 7.89
N ILE A 235 -3.15 0.24 7.73
CA ILE A 235 -2.88 -0.73 8.81
C ILE A 235 -1.65 -0.22 9.54
N ASP A 236 -1.79 0.06 10.83
CA ASP A 236 -0.75 0.66 11.66
C ASP A 236 -0.11 -0.36 12.62
N GLN A 237 -0.85 -1.41 12.98
CA GLN A 237 -0.36 -2.54 13.78
C GLN A 237 -1.23 -3.78 13.57
N TRP A 238 -0.63 -4.97 13.44
CA TRP A 238 -1.35 -6.24 13.38
C TRP A 238 -1.83 -6.73 14.74
N GLY A 239 -0.98 -6.54 15.75
CA GLY A 239 -1.20 -7.04 17.10
C GLY A 239 -1.16 -8.56 17.20
N MET A 240 -1.39 -9.07 18.41
CA MET A 240 -1.40 -10.51 18.72
C MET A 240 -2.76 -11.17 18.41
N ILE A 241 -3.41 -10.75 17.33
CA ILE A 241 -4.69 -11.30 16.88
C ILE A 241 -4.49 -12.73 16.37
N GLN A 242 -5.34 -13.65 16.83
CA GLN A 242 -5.38 -15.03 16.37
C GLN A 242 -6.27 -15.14 15.13
N TRP A 243 -5.75 -14.71 13.98
CA TRP A 243 -6.49 -14.69 12.73
C TRP A 243 -6.94 -16.09 12.30
N THR A 244 -8.21 -16.23 11.95
CA THR A 244 -8.77 -17.50 11.46
C THR A 244 -8.92 -17.54 9.94
N THR A 245 -8.90 -16.37 9.29
CA THR A 245 -9.06 -16.19 7.84
C THR A 245 -8.59 -14.78 7.45
N MET A 246 -8.01 -14.65 6.26
CA MET A 246 -7.72 -13.38 5.61
C MET A 246 -8.51 -13.20 4.30
N GLU A 247 -9.50 -14.08 4.07
CA GLU A 247 -10.39 -14.04 2.91
C GLU A 247 -11.03 -12.64 2.79
N SER A 248 -10.74 -11.94 1.70
CA SER A 248 -11.28 -10.60 1.41
C SER A 248 -11.07 -9.55 2.51
N ALA A 249 -10.05 -9.70 3.37
CA ALA A 249 -9.88 -8.88 4.56
C ALA A 249 -9.78 -7.37 4.23
N PHE A 250 -8.96 -7.01 3.25
CA PHE A 250 -8.73 -5.64 2.81
C PHE A 250 -9.16 -5.41 1.35
N ARG A 251 -10.04 -6.27 0.84
CA ARG A 251 -10.57 -6.16 -0.52
C ARG A 251 -11.30 -4.83 -0.69
N GLY A 252 -10.92 -4.07 -1.70
CA GLY A 252 -11.52 -2.78 -2.04
C GLY A 252 -11.04 -1.61 -1.20
N ALA A 253 -10.10 -1.82 -0.28
CA ALA A 253 -9.49 -0.74 0.51
C ALA A 253 -8.52 0.07 -0.35
N SER A 254 -9.07 0.80 -1.33
CA SER A 254 -8.29 1.40 -2.42
C SER A 254 -7.28 2.43 -1.96
N ASN A 255 -7.56 3.11 -0.85
CA ASN A 255 -6.74 4.18 -0.29
C ASN A 255 -5.75 3.67 0.76
N MET A 256 -5.80 2.38 1.09
CA MET A 256 -5.03 1.81 2.19
C MET A 256 -3.54 1.76 1.86
N VAL A 257 -2.74 2.36 2.75
CA VAL A 257 -1.28 2.22 2.80
C VAL A 257 -0.88 1.28 3.94
N TYR A 258 0.40 0.93 4.02
CA TYR A 258 0.92 0.02 5.03
C TYR A 258 1.90 0.76 5.94
N GLY A 259 1.50 0.95 7.20
CA GLY A 259 2.30 1.59 8.25
C GLY A 259 2.75 0.63 9.36
N ALA A 260 2.25 -0.60 9.35
CA ALA A 260 2.57 -1.61 10.35
C ALA A 260 4.06 -1.98 10.34
N THR A 261 4.62 -2.09 11.54
CA THR A 261 6.02 -2.52 11.77
C THR A 261 6.12 -3.93 12.34
N ASP A 262 5.00 -4.48 12.80
CA ASP A 262 4.83 -5.87 13.20
C ASP A 262 4.25 -6.72 12.06
N VAL A 263 4.14 -8.03 12.30
CA VAL A 263 3.62 -8.99 11.32
C VAL A 263 2.43 -9.75 11.92
N PRO A 264 1.43 -10.16 11.11
CA PRO A 264 0.32 -10.96 11.60
C PRO A 264 0.77 -12.38 11.96
N ASP A 265 0.17 -12.94 13.01
CA ASP A 265 0.20 -14.39 13.23
C ASP A 265 -0.80 -15.07 12.29
N LEU A 266 -0.29 -15.70 11.25
CA LEU A 266 -1.07 -16.42 10.23
C LEU A 266 -1.15 -17.93 10.48
N SER A 267 -0.66 -18.43 11.63
CA SER A 267 -0.53 -19.87 11.88
C SER A 267 -1.85 -20.64 11.87
N ASN A 268 -2.97 -19.96 12.09
CA ASN A 268 -4.33 -20.53 12.02
C ASN A 268 -5.08 -20.18 10.72
N VAL A 269 -4.45 -19.46 9.79
CA VAL A 269 -5.03 -19.05 8.51
C VAL A 269 -4.66 -20.07 7.44
N THR A 270 -5.63 -20.41 6.59
CA THR A 270 -5.40 -21.22 5.37
C THR A 270 -5.86 -20.50 4.09
N ASP A 271 -6.62 -19.41 4.22
CA ASP A 271 -7.26 -18.70 3.12
C ASP A 271 -6.92 -17.20 3.18
N MET A 272 -6.20 -16.72 2.16
CA MET A 272 -5.89 -15.31 1.89
C MET A 272 -6.48 -14.84 0.56
N SER A 273 -7.45 -15.58 0.02
CA SER A 273 -8.07 -15.25 -1.27
C SER A 273 -8.64 -13.84 -1.23
N HIS A 274 -8.40 -13.09 -2.30
CA HIS A 274 -8.83 -11.69 -2.45
C HIS A 274 -8.36 -10.70 -1.37
N MET A 275 -7.43 -11.05 -0.47
CA MET A 275 -7.09 -10.24 0.71
C MET A 275 -6.82 -8.76 0.37
N PHE A 276 -6.07 -8.48 -0.69
CA PHE A 276 -5.73 -7.12 -1.16
C PHE A 276 -6.31 -6.80 -2.54
N ALA A 277 -7.33 -7.55 -2.99
CA ALA A 277 -7.92 -7.29 -4.29
C ALA A 277 -8.52 -5.86 -4.33
N HIS A 278 -8.19 -5.08 -5.36
CA HIS A 278 -8.55 -3.66 -5.51
C HIS A 278 -8.00 -2.71 -4.43
N ALA A 279 -6.99 -3.11 -3.66
CA ALA A 279 -6.25 -2.21 -2.77
C ALA A 279 -5.24 -1.40 -3.59
N HIS A 280 -5.72 -0.45 -4.40
CA HIS A 280 -4.92 0.26 -5.42
C HIS A 280 -3.65 0.93 -4.88
N SER A 281 -3.70 1.51 -3.68
CA SER A 281 -2.55 2.18 -3.03
C SER A 281 -1.66 1.25 -2.21
N PHE A 282 -2.03 -0.02 -2.03
CA PHE A 282 -1.27 -0.94 -1.19
C PHE A 282 0.07 -1.30 -1.85
N ASN A 283 1.16 -1.09 -1.11
CA ASN A 283 2.51 -1.47 -1.50
C ASN A 283 3.39 -1.77 -0.28
N GLY A 284 2.79 -2.37 0.77
CA GLY A 284 3.48 -2.67 2.03
C GLY A 284 4.43 -3.85 1.92
N ASP A 285 5.60 -3.75 2.54
CA ASP A 285 6.54 -4.87 2.62
C ASP A 285 5.98 -5.98 3.52
N ILE A 286 5.67 -7.11 2.88
CA ILE A 286 5.11 -8.32 3.50
C ILE A 286 6.03 -9.53 3.27
N SER A 287 7.28 -9.28 2.88
CA SER A 287 8.26 -10.33 2.57
C SER A 287 8.61 -11.23 3.78
N THR A 288 8.33 -10.75 4.99
CA THR A 288 8.61 -11.43 6.26
C THR A 288 7.43 -12.25 6.79
N TRP A 289 6.27 -12.22 6.13
CA TRP A 289 5.10 -12.97 6.58
C TRP A 289 5.34 -14.49 6.45
N ASP A 290 4.97 -15.24 7.49
CA ASP A 290 4.93 -16.70 7.40
C ASP A 290 3.62 -17.14 6.74
N VAL A 291 3.70 -17.49 5.46
CA VAL A 291 2.56 -17.96 4.66
C VAL A 291 2.55 -19.48 4.47
N SER A 292 3.32 -20.22 5.28
CA SER A 292 3.52 -21.66 5.06
C SER A 292 2.29 -22.55 5.29
N SER A 293 1.28 -22.04 6.02
CA SER A 293 -0.01 -22.72 6.25
C SER A 293 -1.06 -22.42 5.19
N ILE A 294 -0.80 -21.46 4.29
CA ILE A 294 -1.80 -20.93 3.36
C ILE A 294 -1.99 -21.90 2.19
N THR A 295 -3.24 -22.20 1.88
CA THR A 295 -3.65 -23.10 0.78
C THR A 295 -4.33 -22.37 -0.37
N ASP A 296 -4.93 -21.20 -0.10
CA ASP A 296 -5.63 -20.38 -1.09
C ASP A 296 -5.11 -18.94 -1.07
N MET A 297 -4.55 -18.51 -2.20
CA MET A 297 -4.11 -17.14 -2.51
C MET A 297 -4.78 -16.60 -3.79
N SER A 298 -5.89 -17.21 -4.21
CA SER A 298 -6.58 -16.83 -5.44
C SER A 298 -6.94 -15.34 -5.41
N SER A 299 -6.55 -14.65 -6.49
CA SER A 299 -6.79 -13.21 -6.66
C SER A 299 -6.33 -12.31 -5.50
N MET A 300 -5.35 -12.72 -4.69
CA MET A 300 -4.91 -11.99 -3.49
C MET A 300 -4.53 -10.53 -3.78
N PHE A 301 -3.82 -10.26 -4.88
CA PHE A 301 -3.40 -8.91 -5.31
C PHE A 301 -4.12 -8.43 -6.57
N ALA A 302 -5.27 -9.01 -6.90
CA ALA A 302 -5.98 -8.66 -8.12
C ALA A 302 -6.33 -7.16 -8.13
N SER A 303 -5.86 -6.41 -9.12
CA SER A 303 -6.01 -4.95 -9.25
C SER A 303 -5.39 -4.13 -8.10
N ALA A 304 -4.44 -4.68 -7.36
CA ALA A 304 -3.57 -3.92 -6.47
C ALA A 304 -2.49 -3.20 -7.31
N THR A 305 -2.90 -2.16 -8.03
CA THR A 305 -2.12 -1.55 -9.12
C THR A 305 -0.75 -1.01 -8.71
N SER A 306 -0.59 -0.61 -7.44
CA SER A 306 0.69 -0.08 -6.92
C SER A 306 1.60 -1.15 -6.30
N PHE A 307 1.12 -2.38 -6.14
CA PHE A 307 1.86 -3.42 -5.44
C PHE A 307 3.06 -3.90 -6.25
N ASN A 308 4.25 -3.81 -5.67
CA ASN A 308 5.51 -4.24 -6.27
C ASN A 308 6.56 -4.60 -5.20
N GLN A 309 6.16 -5.36 -4.18
CA GLN A 309 7.04 -5.76 -3.07
C GLN A 309 7.57 -7.19 -3.24
N PRO A 310 8.78 -7.50 -2.75
CA PRO A 310 9.40 -8.81 -2.94
C PRO A 310 8.63 -9.91 -2.22
N LEU A 311 8.40 -11.03 -2.91
CA LEU A 311 7.70 -12.21 -2.39
C LEU A 311 8.52 -13.51 -2.53
N GLU A 312 9.77 -13.43 -2.99
CA GLU A 312 10.63 -14.58 -3.27
C GLU A 312 10.89 -15.45 -2.03
N SER A 313 10.82 -14.87 -0.83
CA SER A 313 11.02 -15.55 0.46
C SER A 313 9.83 -16.38 0.91
N TRP A 314 8.65 -16.23 0.29
CA TRP A 314 7.45 -16.92 0.71
C TRP A 314 7.52 -18.42 0.44
N ASN A 315 7.19 -19.21 1.47
CA ASN A 315 7.00 -20.65 1.30
C ASN A 315 5.55 -20.94 0.86
N ILE A 316 5.34 -21.01 -0.46
CA ILE A 316 4.01 -21.28 -1.04
C ILE A 316 3.74 -22.78 -1.31
N SER A 317 4.54 -23.69 -0.77
CA SER A 317 4.47 -25.13 -1.12
C SER A 317 3.16 -25.82 -0.75
N SER A 318 2.32 -25.18 0.09
CA SER A 318 0.99 -25.66 0.45
C SER A 318 -0.15 -25.00 -0.33
N VAL A 319 0.16 -23.98 -1.15
CA VAL A 319 -0.83 -23.26 -1.95
C VAL A 319 -1.28 -24.14 -3.12
N THR A 320 -2.58 -24.41 -3.18
CA THR A 320 -3.22 -25.16 -4.27
C THR A 320 -4.01 -24.26 -5.21
N ALA A 321 -4.45 -23.10 -4.74
CA ALA A 321 -5.21 -22.12 -5.51
C ALA A 321 -4.46 -20.77 -5.55
N ALA A 322 -4.00 -20.37 -6.74
CA ALA A 322 -3.32 -19.10 -6.99
C ALA A 322 -3.87 -18.38 -8.23
N ASN A 323 -4.95 -18.87 -8.84
CA ASN A 323 -5.54 -18.29 -10.04
C ASN A 323 -5.87 -16.80 -9.84
N GLY A 324 -5.47 -15.99 -10.81
CA GLY A 324 -5.66 -14.53 -10.78
C GLY A 324 -4.87 -13.76 -9.72
N MET A 325 -3.91 -14.36 -9.01
CA MET A 325 -3.21 -13.73 -7.87
C MET A 325 -2.70 -12.32 -8.16
N PHE A 326 -2.12 -12.09 -9.35
CA PHE A 326 -1.59 -10.77 -9.79
C PHE A 326 -2.41 -10.14 -10.92
N ARG A 327 -3.66 -10.58 -11.13
CA ARG A 327 -4.53 -10.06 -12.19
C ARG A 327 -4.70 -8.54 -12.07
N GLY A 328 -4.16 -7.75 -13.00
CA GLY A 328 -4.24 -6.29 -13.00
C GLY A 328 -3.35 -5.62 -11.96
N ALA A 329 -2.42 -6.33 -11.33
CA ALA A 329 -1.36 -5.75 -10.50
C ALA A 329 -0.31 -5.10 -11.43
N SER A 330 -0.67 -3.98 -12.05
CA SER A 330 0.01 -3.41 -13.22
C SER A 330 1.50 -3.09 -13.02
N LEU A 331 1.93 -2.80 -11.79
CA LEU A 331 3.32 -2.48 -11.45
C LEU A 331 4.11 -3.66 -10.89
N PHE A 332 3.48 -4.81 -10.63
CA PHE A 332 4.17 -5.95 -10.05
C PHE A 332 5.22 -6.50 -11.02
N ASN A 333 6.49 -6.54 -10.58
CA ASN A 333 7.61 -7.04 -11.37
C ASN A 333 8.73 -7.58 -10.45
N GLN A 334 8.37 -8.39 -9.46
CA GLN A 334 9.29 -8.96 -8.48
C GLN A 334 9.57 -10.44 -8.76
N PRO A 335 10.78 -10.94 -8.45
CA PRO A 335 11.13 -12.32 -8.72
C PRO A 335 10.29 -13.28 -7.88
N ILE A 336 9.79 -14.33 -8.52
CA ILE A 336 8.97 -15.40 -7.94
C ILE A 336 9.32 -16.77 -8.55
N ASP A 337 10.44 -16.88 -9.27
CA ASP A 337 10.89 -18.12 -9.92
C ASP A 337 11.25 -19.22 -8.89
N SER A 338 11.64 -18.82 -7.67
CA SER A 338 12.01 -19.73 -6.58
C SER A 338 10.84 -20.49 -5.95
N TRP A 339 9.60 -20.12 -6.30
CA TRP A 339 8.40 -20.67 -5.71
C TRP A 339 8.20 -22.14 -6.09
N ASN A 340 7.82 -22.97 -5.11
CA ASN A 340 7.40 -24.34 -5.38
C ASN A 340 5.93 -24.35 -5.83
N THR A 341 5.70 -24.38 -7.13
CA THR A 341 4.36 -24.36 -7.76
C THR A 341 3.78 -25.75 -8.05
N SER A 342 4.44 -26.83 -7.63
CA SER A 342 4.03 -28.22 -7.98
C SER A 342 2.62 -28.62 -7.53
N SER A 343 2.01 -27.86 -6.61
CA SER A 343 0.64 -28.07 -6.13
C SER A 343 -0.43 -27.29 -6.90
N PHE A 344 -0.05 -26.45 -7.86
CA PHE A 344 -1.01 -25.67 -8.65
C PHE A 344 -1.75 -26.55 -9.66
N MET A 345 -3.07 -26.37 -9.73
CA MET A 345 -3.93 -27.01 -10.73
C MET A 345 -4.48 -26.00 -11.75
N ASP A 346 -4.66 -24.74 -11.32
CA ASP A 346 -5.24 -23.65 -12.11
C ASP A 346 -4.36 -22.40 -11.96
N THR A 347 -3.80 -21.95 -13.08
CA THR A 347 -2.99 -20.72 -13.20
C THR A 347 -3.69 -19.67 -14.08
N SER A 348 -4.97 -19.88 -14.36
CA SER A 348 -5.76 -18.96 -15.17
C SER A 348 -5.72 -17.56 -14.56
N PHE A 349 -5.64 -16.57 -15.45
CA PHE A 349 -5.60 -15.15 -15.11
C PHE A 349 -4.42 -14.69 -14.22
N MET A 350 -3.44 -15.55 -13.87
CA MET A 350 -2.38 -15.26 -12.87
C MET A 350 -1.73 -13.89 -13.07
N PHE A 351 -1.39 -13.55 -14.31
CA PHE A 351 -0.77 -12.29 -14.73
C PHE A 351 -1.58 -11.54 -15.79
N LEU A 352 -2.89 -11.80 -15.91
CA LEU A 352 -3.79 -11.04 -16.79
C LEU A 352 -3.68 -9.54 -16.42
N ASP A 353 -3.40 -8.68 -17.40
CA ASP A 353 -3.22 -7.22 -17.22
C ASP A 353 -2.06 -6.83 -16.27
N ALA A 354 -1.13 -7.74 -15.95
CA ALA A 354 0.10 -7.44 -15.20
C ALA A 354 1.15 -6.81 -16.14
N VAL A 355 0.86 -5.58 -16.59
CA VAL A 355 1.57 -4.88 -17.68
C VAL A 355 3.09 -4.85 -17.53
N SER A 356 3.60 -4.64 -16.32
CA SER A 356 5.05 -4.50 -16.06
C SER A 356 5.78 -5.81 -15.79
N PHE A 357 5.06 -6.93 -15.63
CA PHE A 357 5.65 -8.19 -15.21
C PHE A 357 6.55 -8.77 -16.31
N ASN A 358 7.83 -8.98 -15.97
CA ASN A 358 8.83 -9.56 -16.88
C ASN A 358 9.94 -10.27 -16.08
N GLN A 359 9.55 -11.13 -15.15
CA GLN A 359 10.47 -11.94 -14.33
C GLN A 359 10.47 -13.41 -14.77
N PRO A 360 11.60 -14.13 -14.60
CA PRO A 360 11.68 -15.55 -14.93
C PRO A 360 10.63 -16.38 -14.20
N LEU A 361 10.19 -17.44 -14.87
CA LEU A 361 9.23 -18.45 -14.35
C LEU A 361 9.62 -19.86 -14.83
N ASP A 362 10.81 -20.04 -15.41
CA ASP A 362 11.25 -21.30 -16.02
C ASP A 362 11.49 -22.41 -14.99
N SER A 363 11.64 -22.07 -13.71
CA SER A 363 11.77 -23.03 -12.62
C SER A 363 10.41 -23.51 -12.07
N TRP A 364 9.29 -22.93 -12.51
CA TRP A 364 7.97 -23.35 -12.07
C TRP A 364 7.64 -24.77 -12.53
N ASP A 365 7.22 -25.62 -11.59
CA ASP A 365 6.64 -26.92 -11.91
C ASP A 365 5.15 -26.73 -12.23
N VAL A 366 4.82 -26.85 -13.52
CA VAL A 366 3.45 -26.76 -14.04
C VAL A 366 2.88 -28.11 -14.49
N SER A 367 3.56 -29.22 -14.17
CA SER A 367 3.20 -30.58 -14.64
C SER A 367 1.81 -31.05 -14.19
N SER A 368 1.27 -30.45 -13.12
CA SER A 368 -0.07 -30.73 -12.58
C SER A 368 -1.14 -29.71 -13.01
N VAL A 369 -0.75 -28.64 -13.71
CA VAL A 369 -1.67 -27.57 -14.14
C VAL A 369 -2.52 -28.07 -15.32
N THR A 370 -3.83 -27.88 -15.22
CA THR A 370 -4.77 -28.20 -16.30
C THR A 370 -5.33 -26.94 -16.99
N GLU A 371 -5.32 -25.79 -16.30
CA GLU A 371 -5.90 -24.54 -16.78
C GLU A 371 -4.85 -23.40 -16.80
N MET A 372 -4.56 -22.87 -17.99
CA MET A 372 -3.68 -21.72 -18.23
C MET A 372 -4.39 -20.58 -18.97
N SER A 373 -5.72 -20.63 -19.05
CA SER A 373 -6.54 -19.65 -19.77
C SER A 373 -6.23 -18.23 -19.28
N TYR A 374 -5.97 -17.30 -20.20
CA TYR A 374 -5.67 -15.89 -19.93
C TYR A 374 -4.45 -15.60 -19.04
N MET A 375 -3.55 -16.56 -18.79
CA MET A 375 -2.47 -16.40 -17.79
C MET A 375 -1.61 -15.14 -18.01
N PHE A 376 -1.26 -14.81 -19.26
CA PHE A 376 -0.43 -13.65 -19.64
C PHE A 376 -1.16 -12.68 -20.57
N THR A 377 -2.49 -12.72 -20.64
CA THR A 377 -3.27 -11.79 -21.46
C THR A 377 -2.94 -10.34 -21.06
N HIS A 378 -2.65 -9.45 -22.02
CA HIS A 378 -2.21 -8.07 -21.79
C HIS A 378 -0.99 -7.89 -20.85
N ALA A 379 -0.22 -8.94 -20.55
CA ALA A 379 1.09 -8.80 -19.90
C ALA A 379 2.11 -8.29 -20.93
N THR A 380 1.96 -7.04 -21.35
CA THR A 380 2.62 -6.52 -22.57
C THR A 380 4.14 -6.51 -22.50
N SER A 381 4.74 -6.48 -21.31
CA SER A 381 6.19 -6.53 -21.11
C SER A 381 6.77 -7.94 -21.00
N PHE A 382 5.93 -8.96 -20.81
CA PHE A 382 6.40 -10.32 -20.51
C PHE A 382 7.11 -10.94 -21.72
N ASN A 383 8.37 -11.33 -21.53
CA ASN A 383 9.18 -11.97 -22.57
C ASN A 383 10.27 -12.87 -21.95
N GLN A 384 9.86 -13.78 -21.05
CA GLN A 384 10.76 -14.70 -20.34
C GLN A 384 10.57 -16.14 -20.82
N PRO A 385 11.64 -16.97 -20.82
CA PRO A 385 11.58 -18.33 -21.33
C PRO A 385 10.59 -19.19 -20.54
N LEU A 386 9.89 -20.06 -21.25
CA LEU A 386 8.93 -21.04 -20.70
C LEU A 386 9.11 -22.44 -21.31
N ASP A 387 10.19 -22.67 -22.06
CA ASP A 387 10.44 -23.90 -22.82
C ASP A 387 10.71 -25.12 -21.93
N SER A 388 11.01 -24.90 -20.65
CA SER A 388 11.19 -25.93 -19.61
C SER A 388 9.87 -26.48 -19.06
N TRP A 389 8.73 -25.82 -19.31
CA TRP A 389 7.45 -26.20 -18.74
C TRP A 389 6.93 -27.53 -19.30
N ASP A 390 6.57 -28.45 -18.41
CA ASP A 390 5.82 -29.65 -18.77
C ASP A 390 4.32 -29.32 -18.85
N VAL A 391 3.84 -29.00 -20.05
CA VAL A 391 2.43 -28.67 -20.31
C VAL A 391 1.59 -29.88 -20.73
N SER A 392 2.09 -31.10 -20.60
CA SER A 392 1.41 -32.32 -21.08
C SER A 392 0.06 -32.61 -20.40
N SER A 393 -0.18 -32.03 -19.23
CA SER A 393 -1.46 -32.10 -18.49
C SER A 393 -2.44 -30.96 -18.82
N VAL A 394 -2.00 -29.93 -19.56
CA VAL A 394 -2.81 -28.73 -19.81
C VAL A 394 -3.96 -29.04 -20.77
N ILE A 395 -5.16 -28.62 -20.39
CA ILE A 395 -6.40 -28.80 -21.16
C ILE A 395 -6.76 -27.51 -21.90
N SER A 396 -6.52 -26.33 -21.30
CA SER A 396 -6.83 -25.04 -21.93
C SER A 396 -5.67 -24.04 -21.81
N THR A 397 -5.34 -23.45 -22.96
CA THR A 397 -4.43 -22.30 -23.13
C THR A 397 -5.17 -21.11 -23.77
N SER A 398 -6.50 -21.11 -23.70
CA SER A 398 -7.36 -20.11 -24.32
C SER A 398 -6.91 -18.69 -23.94
N SER A 399 -6.62 -17.87 -24.94
CA SER A 399 -6.14 -16.48 -24.81
C SER A 399 -4.87 -16.29 -23.97
N MET A 400 -4.09 -17.33 -23.68
CA MET A 400 -2.96 -17.27 -22.74
C MET A 400 -2.00 -16.09 -23.00
N PHE A 401 -1.66 -15.81 -24.26
CA PHE A 401 -0.80 -14.70 -24.68
C PHE A 401 -1.56 -13.65 -25.51
N TRP A 402 -2.89 -13.58 -25.39
CA TRP A 402 -3.69 -12.58 -26.09
C TRP A 402 -3.24 -11.16 -25.70
N PHE A 403 -2.82 -10.35 -26.67
CA PHE A 403 -2.21 -9.03 -26.43
C PHE A 403 -0.92 -9.03 -25.55
N ALA A 404 -0.20 -10.14 -25.43
CA ALA A 404 1.14 -10.17 -24.84
C ALA A 404 2.16 -9.63 -25.87
N GLU A 405 2.17 -8.32 -26.08
CA GLU A 405 2.84 -7.68 -27.24
C GLU A 405 4.32 -8.00 -27.40
N SER A 406 5.07 -8.13 -26.30
CA SER A 406 6.52 -8.39 -26.32
C SER A 406 6.91 -9.87 -26.35
N PHE A 407 5.96 -10.79 -26.13
CA PHE A 407 6.28 -12.20 -25.96
C PHE A 407 6.79 -12.82 -27.26
N ASN A 408 8.01 -13.33 -27.25
CA ASN A 408 8.62 -14.01 -28.40
C ASN A 408 9.67 -15.07 -27.97
N GLN A 409 9.28 -15.96 -27.06
CA GLN A 409 10.15 -17.03 -26.56
C GLN A 409 9.77 -18.38 -27.18
N PRO A 410 10.75 -19.28 -27.39
CA PRO A 410 10.50 -20.58 -27.99
C PRO A 410 9.56 -21.42 -27.13
N LEU A 411 8.64 -22.13 -27.79
CA LEU A 411 7.67 -23.04 -27.18
C LEU A 411 7.60 -24.38 -27.93
N ASP A 412 8.56 -24.66 -28.81
CA ASP A 412 8.59 -25.84 -29.68
C ASP A 412 8.71 -27.16 -28.89
N SER A 413 9.20 -27.09 -27.65
CA SER A 413 9.32 -28.22 -26.72
C SER A 413 8.00 -28.64 -26.04
N TRP A 414 6.95 -27.81 -26.11
CA TRP A 414 5.70 -28.06 -25.41
C TRP A 414 4.92 -29.25 -26.01
N ASP A 415 4.60 -30.24 -25.17
CA ASP A 415 3.65 -31.30 -25.52
C ASP A 415 2.22 -30.79 -25.34
N VAL A 416 1.66 -30.24 -26.41
CA VAL A 416 0.29 -29.71 -26.44
C VAL A 416 -0.79 -30.75 -26.79
N SER A 417 -0.46 -32.05 -26.76
CA SER A 417 -1.38 -33.10 -27.24
C SER A 417 -2.65 -33.26 -26.37
N SER A 418 -2.62 -32.81 -25.12
CA SER A 418 -3.79 -32.80 -24.21
C SER A 418 -4.63 -31.52 -24.32
N VAL A 419 -4.13 -30.48 -24.99
CA VAL A 419 -4.81 -29.18 -25.05
C VAL A 419 -5.99 -29.26 -26.01
N ILE A 420 -7.17 -28.92 -25.48
CA ILE A 420 -8.44 -28.92 -26.21
C ILE A 420 -8.82 -27.50 -26.66
N ASP A 421 -8.51 -26.47 -25.86
CA ASP A 421 -8.82 -25.08 -26.18
C ASP A 421 -7.55 -24.23 -26.30
N MET A 422 -7.31 -23.71 -27.51
CA MET A 422 -6.25 -22.75 -27.84
C MET A 422 -6.82 -21.46 -28.47
N GLU A 423 -8.13 -21.19 -28.30
CA GLU A 423 -8.78 -20.02 -28.90
C GLU A 423 -8.00 -18.75 -28.56
N ARG A 424 -7.62 -17.97 -29.59
CA ARG A 424 -6.91 -16.69 -29.45
C ARG A 424 -5.58 -16.72 -28.68
N MET A 425 -4.97 -17.90 -28.47
CA MET A 425 -3.75 -18.03 -27.64
C MET A 425 -2.69 -16.96 -27.95
N PHE A 426 -2.43 -16.68 -29.24
CA PHE A 426 -1.46 -15.67 -29.70
C PHE A 426 -2.10 -14.51 -30.49
N GLU A 427 -3.44 -14.34 -30.44
CA GLU A 427 -4.05 -13.20 -31.14
C GLU A 427 -3.52 -11.88 -30.55
N SER A 428 -3.11 -10.94 -31.42
CA SER A 428 -2.48 -9.68 -31.02
C SER A 428 -1.15 -9.78 -30.24
N ALA A 429 -0.52 -10.95 -30.15
CA ALA A 429 0.86 -11.09 -29.67
C ALA A 429 1.85 -10.63 -30.75
N HIS A 430 2.01 -9.31 -30.92
CA HIS A 430 2.64 -8.70 -32.09
C HIS A 430 4.08 -9.14 -32.38
N SER A 431 4.86 -9.47 -31.34
CA SER A 431 6.24 -9.90 -31.50
C SER A 431 6.40 -11.39 -31.77
N PHE A 432 5.36 -12.19 -31.58
CA PHE A 432 5.46 -13.65 -31.62
C PHE A 432 5.67 -14.16 -33.06
N ASP A 433 6.84 -14.73 -33.32
CA ASP A 433 7.25 -15.27 -34.63
C ASP A 433 7.93 -16.65 -34.56
N GLN A 434 7.73 -17.37 -33.45
CA GLN A 434 8.37 -18.66 -33.19
C GLN A 434 7.83 -19.80 -34.05
N ASP A 435 8.68 -20.80 -34.31
CA ASP A 435 8.31 -22.01 -35.04
C ASP A 435 7.57 -22.98 -34.12
N LEU A 436 6.34 -23.34 -34.51
CA LEU A 436 5.48 -24.28 -33.80
C LEU A 436 5.21 -25.54 -34.64
N SER A 437 6.04 -25.85 -35.65
CA SER A 437 5.82 -26.98 -36.54
C SER A 437 5.79 -28.34 -35.84
N GLU A 438 6.43 -28.44 -34.67
CA GLU A 438 6.49 -29.67 -33.86
C GLU A 438 5.24 -29.90 -33.01
N TRP A 439 4.34 -28.91 -32.90
CA TRP A 439 3.11 -29.06 -32.12
C TRP A 439 2.16 -30.07 -32.76
N HIS A 440 1.73 -31.04 -31.97
CA HIS A 440 0.75 -32.05 -32.35
C HIS A 440 -0.62 -31.74 -31.74
N ILE A 441 -1.44 -31.00 -32.48
CA ILE A 441 -2.77 -30.55 -32.02
C ILE A 441 -3.81 -31.62 -32.39
N ILE A 442 -4.68 -31.99 -31.44
CA ILE A 442 -5.87 -32.82 -31.73
C ILE A 442 -6.91 -31.92 -32.42
N PRO A 443 -7.35 -32.22 -33.66
CA PRO A 443 -8.40 -31.44 -34.29
C PRO A 443 -9.72 -31.58 -33.51
N ASP A 444 -10.46 -30.49 -33.35
CA ASP A 444 -11.80 -30.49 -32.75
C ASP A 444 -12.66 -31.67 -33.25
N GLY A 445 -12.95 -32.63 -32.36
CA GLY A 445 -14.00 -33.63 -32.56
C GLY A 445 -13.63 -35.00 -33.16
N THR A 446 -12.54 -35.65 -32.72
CA THR A 446 -12.35 -37.10 -32.91
C THR A 446 -12.26 -37.88 -31.60
#